data_AF-A0A564ZKI0-F1
#
_entry.id   AF-A0A564ZKI0-F1
#
_cell.length_a   1.000
_cell.length_b   1.000
_cell.length_c   1.000
_cell.angle_alpha   90.00
_cell.angle_beta   90.00
_cell.angle_gamma   90.00
#
_symmetry.space_group_name_H-M   'P 1'
#
loop_
_entity.id
_entity.type
_entity.pdbx_description
1 polymer ?
#
loop_
_entity_poly.entity_id
_entity_poly.type
_entity_poly.pdbx_seq_one_letter_code
_entity_poly.pdbx_strand_id
1 'polypeptide(L)'
;MKRMLIFASIVIVAASGPALKPLPVRADNFSIGVNIGAPSPPPPPPIAIAAPPPLVVVPGTPVYYAPGLSVNFFSYGRRYYTRHNGAWFMAANYSGPWTFIAVERVPRPVLAVPASYYKVPPGHMKKGGGPPPKAGHGKGHRHKWID
;
A
#
# COMPACT_ATOMS: atom_id res chain seq x y z
N MET A 1 -55.83 39.78 -1.17
CA MET A 1 -55.18 39.11 -0.01
C MET A 1 -55.42 37.60 -0.09
N LYS A 2 -54.41 36.80 -0.43
CA LYS A 2 -53.97 35.58 0.26
C LYS A 2 -52.94 34.88 -0.64
N ARG A 3 -51.83 34.47 -0.02
CA ARG A 3 -50.56 34.07 -0.61
C ARG A 3 -50.51 32.55 -0.79
N MET A 4 -49.80 32.13 -1.85
CA MET A 4 -48.88 30.97 -1.96
C MET A 4 -49.36 29.57 -1.52
N LEU A 5 -49.14 28.56 -2.38
CA LEU A 5 -47.95 27.69 -2.31
C LEU A 5 -47.91 26.73 -3.50
N ILE A 6 -46.76 26.72 -4.16
CA ILE A 6 -46.38 25.85 -5.28
C ILE A 6 -45.92 24.52 -4.69
N PHE A 7 -46.45 23.38 -5.15
CA PHE A 7 -45.83 22.08 -4.94
C PHE A 7 -45.11 21.67 -6.22
N ALA A 8 -43.79 21.85 -6.24
CA ALA A 8 -42.93 21.30 -7.27
C ALA A 8 -42.77 19.79 -7.02
N SER A 9 -43.39 18.98 -7.87
CA SER A 9 -43.23 17.52 -7.84
C SER A 9 -41.93 17.15 -8.53
N ILE A 10 -40.95 16.70 -7.75
CA ILE A 10 -39.74 16.04 -8.26
C ILE A 10 -40.11 14.61 -8.60
N VAL A 11 -40.11 14.27 -9.89
CA VAL A 11 -40.21 12.88 -10.35
C VAL A 11 -38.80 12.29 -10.33
N ILE A 12 -38.53 11.41 -9.37
CA ILE A 12 -37.34 10.54 -9.41
C ILE A 12 -37.71 9.34 -10.29
N VAL A 13 -37.17 9.29 -11.51
CA VAL A 13 -37.22 8.08 -12.34
C VAL A 13 -36.15 7.12 -11.82
N ALA A 14 -36.58 6.09 -11.08
CA ALA A 14 -35.73 4.95 -10.74
C ALA A 14 -35.64 4.04 -11.97
N ALA A 15 -34.58 4.22 -12.77
CA ALA A 15 -34.26 3.31 -13.86
C ALA A 15 -33.84 1.94 -13.29
N SER A 16 -34.75 0.97 -13.36
CA SER A 16 -34.50 -0.43 -13.01
C SER A 16 -33.87 -1.13 -14.23
N GLY A 17 -32.54 -1.12 -14.29
CA GLY A 17 -31.79 -1.94 -15.25
C GLY A 17 -31.65 -3.39 -14.75
N PRO A 18 -31.61 -4.41 -15.63
CA PRO A 18 -31.41 -5.78 -15.21
C PRO A 18 -30.03 -5.96 -14.56
N ALA A 19 -30.00 -6.53 -13.37
CA ALA A 19 -28.77 -6.90 -12.67
C ALA A 19 -28.02 -7.99 -13.46
N LEU A 20 -26.91 -7.62 -14.09
CA LEU A 20 -25.96 -8.57 -14.65
C LEU A 20 -25.39 -9.41 -13.50
N LYS A 21 -25.71 -10.71 -13.49
CA LYS A 21 -25.08 -11.66 -12.55
C LYS A 21 -23.59 -11.72 -12.89
N PRO A 22 -22.67 -11.40 -11.96
CA PRO A 22 -21.25 -11.54 -12.23
C PRO A 22 -20.94 -13.01 -12.51
N LEU A 23 -20.29 -13.27 -13.64
CA LEU A 23 -19.80 -14.60 -13.99
C LEU A 23 -18.82 -15.07 -12.90
N PRO A 24 -18.84 -16.35 -12.51
CA PRO A 24 -17.79 -16.89 -11.64
C PRO A 24 -16.45 -16.76 -12.37
N VAL A 25 -15.58 -15.89 -11.86
CA VAL A 25 -14.19 -15.80 -12.32
C VAL A 25 -13.53 -17.13 -11.98
N ARG A 26 -13.15 -17.89 -13.00
CA ARG A 26 -12.38 -19.12 -12.87
C ARG A 26 -11.00 -18.75 -12.31
N ALA A 27 -10.71 -19.19 -11.10
CA ALA A 27 -9.37 -19.07 -10.52
C ALA A 27 -8.46 -20.08 -11.24
N ASP A 28 -7.78 -19.61 -12.29
CA ASP A 28 -6.79 -20.43 -12.99
C ASP A 28 -5.53 -20.59 -12.12
N ASN A 29 -5.24 -21.85 -11.80
CA ASN A 29 -4.02 -22.48 -11.30
C ASN A 29 -3.14 -21.68 -10.32
N PHE A 30 -3.28 -21.99 -9.04
CA PHE A 30 -2.32 -21.65 -7.99
C PHE A 30 -1.05 -22.50 -8.15
N SER A 31 0.10 -21.85 -8.33
CA SER A 31 1.41 -22.51 -8.21
C SER A 31 1.76 -22.63 -6.72
N ILE A 32 1.57 -23.82 -6.13
CA ILE A 32 2.06 -24.11 -4.78
C ILE A 32 3.57 -24.34 -4.89
N GLY A 33 4.35 -23.36 -4.45
CA GLY A 33 5.79 -23.52 -4.24
C GLY A 33 6.03 -24.40 -3.02
N VAL A 34 6.14 -25.72 -3.21
CA VAL A 34 6.60 -26.65 -2.18
C VAL A 34 8.10 -26.37 -1.95
N ASN A 35 8.43 -25.72 -0.83
CA ASN A 35 9.82 -25.52 -0.42
C ASN A 35 10.19 -26.57 0.64
N ILE A 36 10.95 -27.59 0.22
CA ILE A 36 11.53 -28.59 1.12
C ILE A 36 12.80 -27.97 1.72
N GLY A 37 12.77 -27.60 3.01
CA GLY A 37 13.95 -27.14 3.77
C GLY A 37 14.20 -25.63 3.86
N ALA A 38 13.29 -24.78 3.38
CA ALA A 38 13.41 -23.32 3.56
C ALA A 38 12.88 -22.87 4.93
N PRO A 39 13.43 -21.79 5.53
CA PRO A 39 12.81 -21.17 6.70
C PRO A 39 11.34 -20.84 6.42
N SER A 40 10.48 -21.02 7.42
CA SER A 40 9.04 -20.76 7.30
C SER A 40 8.79 -19.37 6.70
N PRO A 41 7.91 -19.22 5.69
CA PRO A 41 7.66 -17.94 5.06
C PRO A 41 7.15 -16.93 6.10
N PRO A 42 7.50 -15.63 5.97
CA PRO A 42 7.02 -14.61 6.88
C PRO A 42 5.49 -14.54 6.86
N PRO A 43 4.85 -14.18 7.98
CA PRO A 43 3.39 -14.08 8.04
C PRO A 43 2.87 -13.04 7.04
N PRO A 44 1.73 -13.29 6.40
CA PRO A 44 1.12 -12.33 5.48
C PRO A 44 0.67 -11.07 6.22
N PRO A 45 0.62 -9.93 5.52
CA PRO A 45 0.18 -8.68 6.14
C PRO A 45 -1.32 -8.73 6.47
N PRO A 46 -1.75 -8.17 7.63
CA PRO A 46 -3.17 -8.09 8.01
C PRO A 46 -3.86 -6.93 7.26
N ILE A 47 -3.95 -7.04 5.94
CA ILE A 47 -4.58 -6.02 5.09
C ILE A 47 -6.07 -6.34 4.93
N ALA A 48 -6.92 -5.49 5.50
CA ALA A 48 -8.36 -5.52 5.28
C ALA A 48 -8.77 -4.31 4.43
N ILE A 49 -9.16 -4.56 3.18
CA ILE A 49 -9.64 -3.52 2.26
C ILE A 49 -11.10 -3.83 1.95
N ALA A 50 -12.00 -2.97 2.47
CA ALA A 50 -13.44 -3.18 2.41
C ALA A 50 -14.01 -3.04 0.98
N ALA A 51 -13.41 -2.18 0.15
CA ALA A 51 -13.83 -1.93 -1.22
C ALA A 51 -12.61 -1.71 -2.12
N PRO A 52 -12.71 -1.99 -3.43
CA PRO A 52 -11.60 -1.75 -4.35
C PRO A 52 -11.05 -0.32 -4.22
N PRO A 53 -9.75 -0.14 -3.94
CA PRO A 53 -9.18 1.19 -3.74
C PRO A 53 -9.05 1.91 -5.08
N PRO A 54 -9.20 3.25 -5.12
CA PRO A 54 -8.85 4.03 -6.30
C PRO A 54 -7.37 3.83 -6.65
N LEU A 55 -7.09 3.52 -7.91
CA LEU A 55 -5.75 3.30 -8.42
C LEU A 55 -5.32 4.44 -9.32
N VAL A 56 -4.09 4.91 -9.12
CA VAL A 56 -3.45 5.96 -9.91
C VAL A 56 -2.19 5.39 -10.54
N VAL A 57 -1.91 5.76 -11.79
CA VAL A 57 -0.68 5.33 -12.47
C VAL A 57 0.55 5.98 -11.83
N VAL A 58 1.62 5.21 -11.67
CA VAL A 58 2.95 5.74 -11.33
C VAL A 58 3.57 6.27 -12.64
N PRO A 59 3.84 7.58 -12.74
CA PRO A 59 4.34 8.20 -13.96
C PRO A 59 5.57 7.49 -14.54
N GLY A 60 5.57 7.30 -15.86
CA GLY A 60 6.66 6.63 -16.59
C GLY A 60 6.72 5.11 -16.42
N THR A 61 5.71 4.49 -15.80
CA THR A 61 5.64 3.03 -15.59
C THR A 61 4.24 2.48 -15.91
N PRO A 62 4.12 1.17 -16.20
CA PRO A 62 2.83 0.49 -16.31
C PRO A 62 2.23 0.09 -14.93
N VAL A 63 2.77 0.61 -13.83
CA VAL A 63 2.35 0.24 -12.46
C VAL A 63 1.36 1.24 -11.93
N TYR A 64 0.32 0.75 -11.26
CA TYR A 64 -0.63 1.57 -10.53
C TYR A 64 -0.39 1.44 -9.03
N TYR A 65 -0.69 2.48 -8.25
CA TYR A 65 -0.65 2.46 -6.80
C TYR A 65 -1.93 3.05 -6.19
N ALA A 66 -2.18 2.74 -4.92
CA ALA A 66 -3.34 3.24 -4.19
C ALA A 66 -2.93 4.35 -3.20
N PRO A 67 -3.04 5.65 -3.55
CA PRO A 67 -2.58 6.74 -2.69
C PRO A 67 -3.33 6.85 -1.37
N GLY A 68 -4.58 6.39 -1.31
CA GLY A 68 -5.43 6.43 -0.11
C GLY A 68 -5.17 5.31 0.91
N LEU A 69 -4.37 4.30 0.57
CA LEU A 69 -4.02 3.25 1.52
C LEU A 69 -2.82 3.65 2.39
N SER A 70 -2.80 3.17 3.63
CA SER A 70 -1.67 3.32 4.55
C SER A 70 -0.57 2.28 4.35
N VAL A 71 -0.78 1.32 3.45
CA VAL A 71 0.16 0.24 3.12
C VAL A 71 0.76 0.43 1.73
N ASN A 72 1.91 -0.19 1.48
CA ASN A 72 2.42 -0.33 0.12
C ASN A 72 1.40 -1.13 -0.70
N PHE A 73 1.02 -0.62 -1.87
CA PHE A 73 0.03 -1.27 -2.70
C PHE A 73 0.31 -0.95 -4.16
N PHE A 74 0.63 -1.96 -4.94
CA PHE A 74 0.94 -1.84 -6.36
C PHE A 74 0.10 -2.82 -7.17
N SER A 75 -0.40 -2.39 -8.32
CA SER A 75 -1.11 -3.22 -9.28
C SER A 75 -0.35 -3.26 -10.60
N TYR A 76 -0.11 -4.47 -11.11
CA TYR A 76 0.57 -4.70 -12.37
C TYR A 76 0.10 -6.05 -12.96
N GLY A 77 -0.28 -6.06 -14.25
CA GLY A 77 -0.64 -7.30 -14.94
C GLY A 77 -1.75 -8.10 -14.26
N ARG A 78 -2.80 -7.42 -13.76
CA ARG A 78 -3.95 -8.00 -13.03
C ARG A 78 -3.58 -8.66 -11.69
N ARG A 79 -2.39 -8.42 -11.17
CA ARG A 79 -1.95 -8.87 -9.85
C ARG A 79 -1.64 -7.69 -8.95
N TYR A 80 -1.76 -7.92 -7.66
CA TYR A 80 -1.51 -6.95 -6.62
C TYR A 80 -0.26 -7.34 -5.85
N TYR A 81 0.56 -6.36 -5.51
CA TYR A 81 1.84 -6.53 -4.85
C TYR A 81 1.91 -5.59 -3.66
N THR A 82 2.46 -6.10 -2.55
CA THR A 82 2.76 -5.30 -1.38
C THR A 82 4.11 -5.69 -0.82
N ARG A 83 4.83 -4.71 -0.28
CA ARG A 83 6.04 -4.95 0.49
C ARG A 83 5.73 -4.70 1.96
N HIS A 84 5.84 -5.75 2.77
CA HIS A 84 5.53 -5.72 4.20
C HIS A 84 6.67 -6.36 4.99
N ASN A 85 7.16 -5.69 6.03
CA ASN A 85 8.26 -6.16 6.89
C ASN A 85 9.48 -6.70 6.12
N GLY A 86 9.83 -6.04 5.01
CA GLY A 86 10.98 -6.41 4.18
C GLY A 86 10.72 -7.51 3.16
N ALA A 87 9.60 -8.23 3.26
CA ALA A 87 9.20 -9.28 2.32
C ALA A 87 8.19 -8.77 1.28
N TRP A 88 8.14 -9.45 0.13
CA TRP A 88 7.16 -9.19 -0.90
C TRP A 88 6.03 -10.21 -0.84
N PHE A 89 4.83 -9.72 -1.07
CA PHE A 89 3.63 -10.53 -1.15
C PHE A 89 2.86 -10.18 -2.42
N MET A 90 2.20 -11.18 -2.98
CA MET A 90 1.35 -11.05 -4.15
C MET A 90 -0.05 -11.59 -3.86
N ALA A 91 -1.07 -10.96 -4.43
CA ALA A 91 -2.43 -11.43 -4.41
C ALA A 91 -3.07 -11.31 -5.80
N ALA A 92 -3.99 -12.22 -6.10
CA ALA A 92 -4.82 -12.13 -7.30
C ALA A 92 -5.94 -11.08 -7.16
N ASN A 93 -6.34 -10.76 -5.93
CA ASN A 93 -7.36 -9.74 -5.63
C ASN A 93 -6.78 -8.65 -4.72
N TYR A 94 -7.40 -7.46 -4.75
CA TYR A 94 -6.94 -6.29 -3.99
C TYR A 94 -6.92 -6.53 -2.47
N SER A 95 -7.79 -7.39 -1.94
CA SER A 95 -7.90 -7.68 -0.51
C SER A 95 -7.10 -8.92 -0.07
N GLY A 96 -6.45 -9.63 -0.99
CA GLY A 96 -5.80 -10.91 -0.71
C GLY A 96 -6.56 -12.13 -1.26
N PRO A 97 -6.23 -13.35 -0.81
CA PRO A 97 -5.17 -13.67 0.16
C PRO A 97 -3.78 -13.28 -0.36
N TRP A 98 -2.90 -12.85 0.56
CA TRP A 98 -1.54 -12.44 0.26
C TRP A 98 -0.57 -13.61 0.41
N THR A 99 0.17 -13.92 -0.65
CA THR A 99 1.15 -15.01 -0.67
C THR A 99 2.55 -14.45 -0.75
N PHE A 100 3.45 -14.94 0.11
CA PHE A 100 4.86 -14.60 0.04
C PHE A 100 5.45 -14.95 -1.34
N ILE A 101 6.24 -14.04 -1.89
CA ILE A 101 7.02 -14.27 -3.10
C ILE A 101 8.45 -13.76 -2.89
N ALA A 102 9.42 -14.49 -3.44
CA ALA A 102 10.80 -14.03 -3.48
C ALA A 102 10.92 -12.77 -4.35
N VAL A 103 11.90 -11.91 -4.06
CA VAL A 103 12.09 -10.61 -4.76
C VAL A 103 12.26 -10.84 -6.27
N GLU A 104 12.92 -11.93 -6.65
CA GLU A 104 13.19 -12.32 -8.04
C GLU A 104 11.92 -12.68 -8.82
N ARG A 105 10.83 -13.01 -8.11
CA ARG A 105 9.51 -13.27 -8.70
C ARG A 105 8.66 -12.00 -8.81
N VAL A 106 9.10 -10.88 -8.25
CA VAL A 106 8.42 -9.59 -8.40
C VAL A 106 8.74 -9.02 -9.78
N PRO A 107 7.74 -8.57 -10.56
CA PRO A 107 7.98 -7.98 -11.87
C PRO A 107 8.90 -6.76 -11.78
N ARG A 108 9.86 -6.65 -12.72
CA ARG A 108 10.81 -5.52 -12.78
C ARG A 108 10.12 -4.14 -12.76
N PRO A 109 8.98 -3.90 -13.43
CA PRO A 109 8.29 -2.61 -13.33
C PRO A 109 7.86 -2.24 -11.91
N VAL A 110 7.43 -3.23 -11.10
CA VAL A 110 7.02 -3.02 -9.71
C VAL A 110 8.24 -2.70 -8.83
N LEU A 111 9.36 -3.39 -9.04
CA LEU A 111 10.63 -3.09 -8.35
C LEU A 111 11.20 -1.73 -8.73
N ALA A 112 10.96 -1.26 -9.96
CA ALA A 112 11.42 0.02 -10.47
C ALA A 112 10.57 1.23 -10.02
N VAL A 113 9.46 0.99 -9.30
CA VAL A 113 8.65 2.08 -8.74
C VAL A 113 9.52 2.94 -7.80
N PRO A 114 9.54 4.28 -7.95
CA PRO A 114 10.32 5.15 -7.09
C PRO A 114 9.89 5.06 -5.62
N ALA A 115 10.84 5.22 -4.70
CA ALA A 115 10.60 5.12 -3.25
C ALA A 115 9.54 6.11 -2.73
N SER A 116 9.32 7.24 -3.41
CA SER A 116 8.28 8.23 -3.08
C SER A 116 6.85 7.68 -3.16
N TYR A 117 6.63 6.59 -3.90
CA TYR A 117 5.33 5.92 -4.01
C TYR A 117 5.14 4.80 -2.98
N TYR A 118 6.15 4.54 -2.14
CA TYR A 118 6.04 3.61 -1.03
C TYR A 118 5.50 4.34 0.19
N LYS A 119 4.43 3.81 0.77
CA LYS A 119 3.92 4.27 2.08
C LYS A 119 4.83 3.86 3.22
N VAL A 120 5.45 2.68 3.07
CA VAL A 120 6.49 2.19 3.98
C VAL A 120 7.74 1.94 3.14
N PRO A 121 8.69 2.90 3.12
CA PRO A 121 9.90 2.78 2.32
C PRO A 121 10.71 1.53 2.68
N PRO A 122 11.49 0.97 1.74
CA PRO A 122 12.52 0.00 2.07
C PRO A 122 13.44 0.55 3.17
N GLY A 123 13.74 -0.30 4.15
CA GLY A 123 14.59 0.06 5.29
C GLY A 123 15.83 0.80 4.82
N HIS A 124 16.29 1.75 5.64
CA HIS A 124 17.38 2.73 5.46
C HIS A 124 16.97 4.19 5.23
N MET A 125 15.69 4.54 5.02
CA MET A 125 15.28 5.95 4.92
C MET A 125 14.80 6.57 6.25
N LYS A 126 15.54 6.37 7.34
CA LYS A 126 15.49 7.30 8.49
C LYS A 126 16.43 8.48 8.23
N LYS A 127 16.10 9.38 7.30
CA LYS A 127 16.74 10.70 7.25
C LYS A 127 15.97 11.68 8.15
N GLY A 128 16.00 11.36 9.44
CA GLY A 128 15.75 12.31 10.54
C GLY A 128 17.06 12.83 11.12
N GLY A 129 18.10 12.97 10.28
CA GLY A 129 19.40 13.49 10.68
C GLY A 129 19.56 14.93 10.24
N GLY A 130 18.86 15.86 10.90
CA GLY A 130 19.38 17.22 10.96
C GLY A 130 20.79 17.19 11.59
N PRO A 131 21.68 18.16 11.29
CA PRO A 131 22.97 18.21 11.96
C PRO A 131 22.75 18.21 13.48
N PRO A 132 23.57 17.47 14.26
CA PRO A 132 23.37 17.40 15.70
C PRO A 132 23.34 18.82 16.27
N PRO A 133 22.41 19.15 17.19
CA PRO A 133 22.43 20.45 17.85
C PRO A 133 23.82 20.58 18.50
N LYS A 134 24.53 21.66 18.18
CA LYS A 134 25.81 22.00 18.81
C LYS A 134 25.55 22.09 20.30
N ALA A 135 25.86 21.02 21.03
CA ALA A 135 25.80 20.99 22.47
C ALA A 135 26.80 22.04 22.96
N GLY A 136 26.25 23.13 23.50
CA GLY A 136 27.03 24.24 24.04
C GLY A 136 27.97 23.72 25.11
N HIS A 137 29.27 23.98 24.92
CA HIS A 137 30.26 23.84 25.98
C HIS A 137 30.10 25.03 26.94
N GLY A 138 29.11 24.91 27.82
CA GLY A 138 28.91 25.77 28.98
C GLY A 138 29.87 25.39 30.10
N LYS A 139 30.54 26.42 30.63
CA LYS A 139 31.59 26.39 31.64
C LYS A 139 31.22 25.60 32.91
N GLY A 140 32.21 24.93 33.51
CA GLY A 140 32.10 24.30 34.82
C GLY A 140 33.46 24.08 35.46
N HIS A 141 33.81 24.97 36.37
CA HIS A 141 34.99 24.97 37.23
C HIS A 141 35.16 23.67 38.03
N ARG A 142 36.40 23.26 38.36
CA ARG A 142 37.00 23.37 39.71
C ARG A 142 38.28 22.51 39.90
N HIS A 143 39.35 23.21 40.27
CA HIS A 143 40.39 22.98 41.28
C HIS A 143 41.04 21.60 41.60
N LYS A 144 42.38 21.70 41.84
CA LYS A 144 43.20 21.11 42.94
C LYS A 144 43.94 19.80 42.59
N TRP A 145 45.25 19.54 42.80
CA TRP A 145 46.50 20.19 43.31
C TRP A 145 47.73 19.36 42.86
N ILE A 146 48.96 19.88 43.13
CA ILE A 146 50.29 19.22 43.29
C ILE A 146 51.12 19.07 41.99
N ASP A 147 52.40 19.46 41.90
CA ASP A 147 53.45 19.74 42.90
C ASP A 147 53.93 21.20 43.00
#